data_AF-Q7QHE4-F1
#
_entry.id   AF-Q7QHE4-F1
#
_cell.length_a   1.000
_cell.length_b   1.000
_cell.length_c   1.000
_cell.angle_alpha   90.00
_cell.angle_beta   90.00
_cell.angle_gamma   90.00
#
_symmetry.space_group_name_H-M   'P 1'
#
loop_
_entity.id
_entity.type
_entity.pdbx_description
1 polymer ?
#
loop_
_entity_poly.entity_id
_entity_poly.type
_entity_poly.pdbx_seq_one_letter_code
_entity_poly.pdbx_strand_id
1 'polypeptide(L)'
;MLIDLTNTMRYYDPKQFTASGIEHVKLNVPGQVVPPVRIVDRFIEIVKSYLNDPESEGKLIGVHCTHGLNRTGYLICAYMILQLGYDPNEAIRLFNAKRGHRMERDKYLESLRQMAPAGQDNGRLGVQPEGGYTIRSGMHPEAYDSRPGNRSEEGGEHDSRPEMRSGGYNSRPGMQSDAGYND
;
A
#
# COMPACT_ATOMS: atom_id res chain seq x y z
N MET A 1 -8.03 -13.76 3.25
CA MET A 1 -7.35 -12.73 2.44
C MET A 1 -5.97 -12.41 3.02
N LEU A 2 -5.01 -11.96 2.20
CA LEU A 2 -3.72 -11.41 2.61
C LEU A 2 -3.58 -9.96 2.12
N ILE A 3 -3.41 -9.01 3.04
CA ILE A 3 -3.14 -7.60 2.75
C ILE A 3 -1.64 -7.32 2.88
N ASP A 4 -1.01 -6.95 1.77
CA ASP A 4 0.41 -6.60 1.68
C ASP A 4 0.62 -5.09 1.73
N LEU A 5 1.25 -4.63 2.81
CA LEU A 5 1.53 -3.21 3.08
C LEU A 5 2.89 -2.74 2.56
N THR A 6 3.69 -3.63 1.95
CA THR A 6 5.03 -3.29 1.47
C THR A 6 4.96 -2.40 0.24
N ASN A 7 5.91 -1.48 0.09
CA ASN A 7 5.98 -0.58 -1.08
C ASN A 7 6.91 -1.14 -2.17
N THR A 8 6.80 -2.45 -2.43
CA THR A 8 7.62 -3.19 -3.40
C THR A 8 6.95 -4.52 -3.74
N MET A 9 7.15 -5.07 -4.93
CA MET A 9 6.65 -6.39 -5.32
C MET A 9 7.75 -7.47 -5.34
N ARG A 10 8.93 -7.18 -4.78
CA ARG A 10 10.12 -8.01 -4.95
C ARG A 10 10.25 -9.19 -3.97
N TYR A 11 9.39 -9.28 -2.95
CA TYR A 11 9.57 -10.27 -1.89
C TYR A 11 9.00 -11.65 -2.22
N TYR A 12 7.92 -11.72 -2.99
CA TYR A 12 7.27 -12.96 -3.39
C TYR A 12 6.34 -12.70 -4.59
N ASP A 13 5.93 -13.76 -5.30
CA ASP A 13 4.89 -13.68 -6.33
C ASP A 13 3.50 -13.81 -5.68
N PRO A 14 2.60 -12.81 -5.78
CA PRO A 14 1.23 -12.92 -5.28
C PRO A 14 0.46 -14.14 -5.76
N LYS A 15 0.80 -14.68 -6.95
CA LYS A 15 0.15 -15.86 -7.53
C LYS A 15 0.22 -17.10 -6.64
N GLN A 16 1.23 -17.21 -5.79
CA GLN A 16 1.35 -18.33 -4.86
C GLN A 16 0.17 -18.39 -3.85
N PHE A 17 -0.41 -17.22 -3.54
CA PHE A 17 -1.56 -17.12 -2.65
C PHE A 17 -2.87 -17.32 -3.42
N THR A 18 -3.02 -16.66 -4.57
CA THR A 18 -4.27 -16.74 -5.35
C THR A 18 -4.49 -18.12 -5.94
N ALA A 19 -3.42 -18.85 -6.33
CA ALA A 19 -3.49 -20.24 -6.75
C ALA A 19 -4.00 -21.18 -5.64
N SER A 20 -3.84 -20.79 -4.37
CA SER A 20 -4.35 -21.52 -3.20
C SER A 20 -5.72 -21.00 -2.73
N GLY A 21 -6.40 -20.16 -3.53
CA GLY A 21 -7.69 -19.56 -3.20
C GLY A 21 -7.61 -18.44 -2.15
N ILE A 22 -6.42 -17.91 -1.85
CA ILE A 22 -6.25 -16.78 -0.94
C ILE A 22 -6.20 -15.49 -1.74
N GLU A 23 -7.22 -14.65 -1.59
CA GLU A 23 -7.20 -13.28 -2.13
C GLU A 23 -5.97 -12.53 -1.63
N HIS A 24 -5.25 -11.88 -2.55
CA HIS A 24 -4.10 -11.03 -2.26
C HIS A 24 -4.41 -9.58 -2.62
N VAL A 25 -4.26 -8.67 -1.67
CA VAL A 25 -4.51 -7.24 -1.84
C VAL A 25 -3.25 -6.44 -1.54
N LYS A 26 -2.80 -5.64 -2.52
CA LYS A 26 -1.65 -4.75 -2.37
C LYS A 26 -2.10 -3.36 -1.94
N LEU A 27 -1.67 -2.93 -0.74
CA LEU A 27 -1.90 -1.58 -0.24
C LEU A 27 -0.55 -0.90 0.02
N ASN A 28 -0.05 -0.11 -0.94
CA ASN A 28 1.27 0.51 -0.85
C ASN A 28 1.32 1.56 0.27
N VAL A 29 1.90 1.21 1.43
CA VAL A 29 2.07 2.12 2.56
C VAL A 29 3.48 2.74 2.53
N PRO A 30 3.61 4.08 2.43
CA PRO A 30 4.89 4.76 2.51
C PRO A 30 5.67 4.39 3.77
N GLY A 31 6.98 4.22 3.65
CA GLY A 31 7.85 3.96 4.78
C GLY A 31 8.12 5.23 5.61
N GLN A 32 8.48 5.05 6.89
CA GLN A 32 8.99 6.10 7.80
C GLN A 32 8.03 7.25 8.15
N VAL A 33 6.88 7.37 7.49
CA VAL A 33 5.84 8.36 7.79
C VAL A 33 4.58 7.68 8.34
N VAL A 34 3.78 8.42 9.09
CA VAL A 34 2.47 7.95 9.55
C VAL A 34 1.61 7.68 8.31
N PRO A 35 0.94 6.51 8.19
CA PRO A 35 0.07 6.23 7.06
C PRO A 35 -0.97 7.34 6.86
N PRO A 36 -1.08 7.93 5.65
CA PRO A 36 -2.06 8.97 5.38
C PRO A 36 -3.49 8.49 5.56
N VAL A 37 -4.41 9.42 5.82
CA VAL A 37 -5.86 9.20 5.97
C VAL A 37 -6.42 8.22 4.94
N ARG A 38 -6.20 8.54 3.66
CA ARG A 38 -6.66 7.74 2.52
C ARG A 38 -6.21 6.27 2.55
N ILE A 39 -5.06 5.98 3.16
CA ILE A 39 -4.56 4.61 3.31
C ILE A 39 -5.27 3.91 4.46
N VAL A 40 -5.56 4.62 5.56
CA VAL A 40 -6.35 4.11 6.67
C VAL A 40 -7.78 3.81 6.21
N ASP A 41 -8.42 4.74 5.50
CA ASP A 41 -9.76 4.56 4.96
C ASP A 41 -9.81 3.38 3.99
N ARG A 42 -8.85 3.31 3.06
CA ARG A 42 -8.78 2.19 2.12
C ARG A 42 -8.58 0.85 2.81
N PHE A 43 -7.76 0.80 3.86
CA PHE A 43 -7.59 -0.41 4.66
C PHE A 43 -8.90 -0.82 5.34
N ILE A 44 -9.62 0.14 5.94
CA ILE A 44 -10.92 -0.10 6.55
C ILE A 44 -11.92 -0.63 5.53
N GLU A 45 -12.02 -0.03 4.34
CA GLU A 45 -12.89 -0.50 3.26
C GLU A 45 -12.58 -1.95 2.85
N ILE A 46 -11.30 -2.27 2.61
CA ILE A 46 -10.86 -3.62 2.25
C ILE A 46 -11.29 -4.63 3.33
N VAL A 47 -11.04 -4.32 4.60
CA VAL A 47 -11.39 -5.20 5.71
C VAL A 47 -12.91 -5.36 5.83
N LYS A 48 -13.69 -4.27 5.77
CA LYS A 48 -15.16 -4.33 5.86
C LYS A 48 -15.77 -5.08 4.69
N SER A 49 -15.26 -4.87 3.47
CA SER A 49 -15.70 -5.60 2.29
C SER A 49 -15.51 -7.10 2.47
N TYR A 50 -14.34 -7.52 2.94
CA TYR A 50 -14.06 -8.93 3.19
C TYR A 50 -14.92 -9.53 4.32
N LEU A 51 -15.14 -8.78 5.40
CA LEU A 51 -15.96 -9.26 6.52
C LEU A 51 -17.46 -9.32 6.20
N ASN A 52 -17.94 -8.52 5.25
CA ASN A 52 -19.34 -8.51 4.82
C ASN A 52 -19.64 -9.53 3.72
N ASP A 53 -18.62 -10.18 3.16
CA ASP A 53 -18.76 -11.23 2.16
C ASP A 53 -19.11 -12.58 2.84
N PRO A 54 -20.28 -13.18 2.57
CA PRO A 54 -20.66 -14.48 3.14
C PRO A 54 -19.66 -15.59 2.83
N GLU A 55 -19.01 -15.56 1.67
CA GLU A 55 -17.98 -16.55 1.29
C GLU A 55 -16.73 -16.45 2.18
N SER A 56 -16.57 -15.33 2.88
CA SER A 56 -15.45 -15.06 3.77
C SER A 56 -15.75 -15.36 5.24
N GLU A 57 -16.96 -15.84 5.56
CA GLU A 57 -17.36 -16.19 6.92
C GLU A 57 -16.42 -17.24 7.55
N GLY A 58 -15.97 -16.97 8.78
CA GLY A 58 -15.03 -17.83 9.50
C GLY A 58 -13.58 -17.83 8.98
N LYS A 59 -13.27 -17.10 7.89
CA LYS A 59 -11.91 -17.01 7.33
C LYS A 59 -11.12 -15.85 7.94
N LEU A 60 -9.79 -15.94 7.84
CA LEU A 60 -8.87 -14.96 8.41
C LEU A 60 -8.38 -13.92 7.40
N ILE A 61 -8.07 -12.73 7.91
CA ILE A 61 -7.32 -11.68 7.20
C ILE A 61 -5.88 -11.67 7.73
N GLY A 62 -4.93 -12.03 6.87
CA GLY A 62 -3.51 -11.79 7.10
C GLY A 62 -3.14 -10.36 6.72
N VAL A 63 -2.33 -9.68 7.54
CA VAL A 63 -1.80 -8.35 7.21
C VAL A 63 -0.32 -8.34 7.48
N HIS A 64 0.48 -7.94 6.49
CA HIS A 64 1.93 -7.87 6.69
C HIS A 64 2.53 -6.60 6.07
N CYS A 65 3.62 -6.15 6.68
CA CYS A 65 4.58 -5.25 6.04
C CYS A 65 5.90 -6.01 5.89
N THR A 66 7.04 -5.33 5.91
CA THR A 66 8.35 -6.03 5.85
C THR A 66 8.60 -6.89 7.10
N HIS A 67 8.34 -6.33 8.30
CA HIS A 67 8.58 -7.01 9.57
C HIS A 67 7.29 -7.38 10.33
N GLY A 68 6.13 -7.00 9.78
CA GLY A 68 4.83 -7.27 10.40
C GLY A 68 4.65 -6.61 11.77
N LEU A 69 5.29 -5.46 12.01
CA LEU A 69 5.27 -4.78 13.31
C LEU A 69 4.62 -3.39 13.22
N ASN A 70 5.33 -2.38 12.74
CA ASN A 70 4.87 -0.99 12.86
C ASN A 70 3.69 -0.63 11.93
N ARG A 71 3.83 -0.79 10.60
CA ARG A 71 2.74 -0.45 9.65
C ARG A 71 1.53 -1.38 9.82
N THR A 72 1.81 -2.67 10.05
CA THR A 72 0.79 -3.68 10.35
C THR A 72 0.03 -3.33 11.62
N GLY A 73 0.73 -3.07 12.71
CA GLY A 73 0.11 -2.70 13.99
C GLY A 73 -0.65 -1.40 13.90
N TYR A 74 -0.12 -0.38 13.22
CA TYR A 74 -0.81 0.88 13.04
C TYR A 74 -2.17 0.71 12.36
N LEU A 75 -2.24 0.02 11.21
CA LEU A 75 -3.50 -0.13 10.48
C LEU A 75 -4.49 -1.04 11.22
N ILE A 76 -4.02 -2.10 11.89
CA ILE A 76 -4.88 -2.97 12.71
C ILE A 76 -5.43 -2.20 13.91
N CYS A 77 -4.59 -1.47 14.65
CA CYS A 77 -5.04 -0.66 15.79
C CYS A 77 -5.99 0.45 15.34
N ALA A 78 -5.72 1.13 14.22
CA ALA A 78 -6.62 2.14 13.66
C ALA A 78 -8.00 1.54 13.34
N TYR A 79 -8.06 0.34 12.74
CA TYR A 79 -9.32 -0.37 12.53
C TYR A 79 -10.05 -0.69 13.84
N MET A 80 -9.34 -1.22 14.84
CA MET A 80 -9.93 -1.53 16.15
C MET A 80 -10.53 -0.28 16.83
N ILE A 81 -9.85 0.87 16.75
CA ILE A 81 -10.32 2.12 17.35
C ILE A 81 -11.51 2.66 16.56
N LEU A 82 -11.33 2.88 15.25
CA LEU A 82 -12.26 3.62 14.41
C LEU A 82 -13.49 2.80 13.99
N GLN A 83 -13.42 1.47 13.98
CA GLN A 83 -14.53 0.61 13.58
C GLN A 83 -15.09 -0.23 14.72
N LEU A 84 -14.25 -0.65 15.67
CA LEU A 84 -14.66 -1.53 16.76
C LEU A 84 -14.78 -0.81 18.12
N GLY A 85 -14.48 0.50 18.18
CA GLY A 85 -14.67 1.31 19.40
C GLY A 85 -13.66 1.02 20.52
N TYR A 86 -12.52 0.40 20.22
CA TYR A 86 -11.49 0.16 21.23
C TYR A 86 -10.83 1.48 21.67
N ASP A 87 -10.50 1.57 22.96
CA ASP A 87 -9.59 2.60 23.45
C ASP A 87 -8.22 2.47 22.74
N PRO A 88 -7.57 3.57 22.35
CA PRO A 88 -6.30 3.50 21.64
C PRO A 88 -5.18 2.76 22.38
N ASN A 89 -5.04 2.95 23.69
CA ASN A 89 -4.00 2.26 24.45
C ASN A 89 -4.32 0.77 24.58
N GLU A 90 -5.61 0.43 24.71
CA GLU A 90 -6.05 -0.96 24.71
C GLU A 90 -5.77 -1.66 23.36
N ALA A 91 -6.11 -1.02 22.24
CA ALA A 91 -5.81 -1.54 20.90
C ALA A 91 -4.31 -1.78 20.70
N ILE A 92 -3.46 -0.82 21.10
CA ILE A 92 -1.99 -0.94 21.05
C ILE A 92 -1.51 -2.11 21.93
N ARG A 93 -2.02 -2.19 23.17
CA ARG A 93 -1.63 -3.23 24.13
C ARG A 93 -1.98 -4.62 23.61
N LEU A 94 -3.20 -4.79 23.09
CA LEU A 94 -3.67 -6.05 22.52
C LEU A 94 -2.84 -6.48 21.31
N PHE A 95 -2.58 -5.55 20.37
CA PHE A 95 -1.73 -5.85 19.21
C PHE A 95 -0.33 -6.31 19.66
N ASN A 96 0.32 -5.55 20.55
CA ASN A 96 1.66 -5.89 21.04
C ASN A 96 1.68 -7.26 21.74
N ALA A 97 0.68 -7.55 22.57
CA ALA A 97 0.57 -8.82 23.28
C ALA A 97 0.37 -10.01 22.32
N LYS A 98 -0.50 -9.86 21.31
CA LYS A 98 -0.79 -10.93 20.34
C LYS A 98 0.33 -11.12 19.31
N ARG A 99 1.01 -10.04 18.91
CA ARG A 99 2.15 -10.10 17.99
C ARG A 99 3.43 -10.64 18.65
N GLY A 100 3.57 -10.47 19.96
CA GLY A 100 4.75 -10.85 20.75
C GLY A 100 5.88 -9.82 20.72
N HIS A 101 5.71 -8.70 20.01
CA HIS A 101 6.67 -7.59 19.92
C HIS A 101 5.93 -6.26 20.02
N ARG A 102 6.55 -5.29 20.68
CA ARG A 102 5.98 -3.94 20.83
C ARG A 102 6.21 -3.12 19.57
N MET A 103 5.21 -2.38 19.14
CA MET A 103 5.42 -1.29 18.18
C MET A 103 6.41 -0.27 18.76
N GLU A 104 7.36 0.17 17.93
CA GLU A 104 8.53 0.96 18.34
C GLU A 104 8.51 2.39 17.77
N ARG A 105 7.58 2.69 16.86
CA ARG A 105 7.52 3.99 16.19
C ARG A 105 6.65 4.95 16.98
N ASP A 106 7.28 5.84 17.74
CA ASP A 106 6.56 6.81 18.58
C ASP A 106 5.54 7.65 17.82
N LYS A 107 5.87 8.12 16.61
CA LYS A 107 4.94 8.86 15.74
C LYS A 107 3.66 8.08 15.44
N TYR A 108 3.75 6.74 15.35
CA TYR A 108 2.59 5.88 15.10
C TYR A 108 1.76 5.74 16.37
N LEU A 109 2.43 5.52 17.51
CA LEU A 109 1.78 5.39 18.81
C LEU A 109 1.05 6.68 19.21
N GLU A 110 1.68 7.83 19.00
CA GLU A 110 1.10 9.15 19.27
C GLU A 110 -0.12 9.39 18.39
N SER A 111 -0.01 9.16 17.07
CA SER A 111 -1.13 9.29 16.15
C SER A 111 -2.32 8.40 16.52
N LEU A 112 -2.08 7.14 16.91
CA LEU A 112 -3.15 6.24 17.36
C LEU A 112 -3.85 6.76 18.62
N ARG A 113 -3.09 7.26 19.60
CA ARG A 113 -3.64 7.79 20.87
C ARG A 113 -4.51 9.04 20.68
N GLN A 114 -4.36 9.73 19.56
CA GLN A 114 -5.18 10.90 19.21
C GLN A 114 -6.48 10.52 18.48
N MET A 115 -6.66 9.27 18.06
CA MET A 115 -7.88 8.82 17.39
C MET A 115 -9.05 8.67 18.37
N ALA A 116 -10.23 9.08 17.93
CA ALA A 116 -11.47 8.90 18.69
C ALA A 116 -12.06 7.50 18.42
N PRO A 117 -12.40 6.72 19.46
CA PRO A 117 -13.09 5.44 19.29
C PRO A 117 -14.48 5.59 18.65
N ALA A 118 -14.86 4.60 17.83
CA ALA A 118 -16.20 4.52 17.25
C ALA A 118 -17.30 4.60 18.34
N GLY A 119 -18.36 5.37 18.07
CA GLY A 119 -19.50 5.52 18.99
C GLY A 119 -19.28 6.47 20.17
N GLN A 120 -18.08 7.03 20.34
CA GLN A 120 -17.79 8.09 21.33
C GLN A 120 -17.55 9.43 20.63
N ASP A 121 -18.60 9.98 20.00
CA ASP A 121 -18.53 11.35 19.50
C ASP A 121 -18.80 12.36 20.62
N ASN A 122 -17.78 12.56 21.47
CA ASN A 122 -17.76 13.59 22.52
C ASN A 122 -17.09 14.89 22.03
N GLY A 123 -17.20 15.23 20.74
CA GLY A 123 -16.65 16.49 20.21
C GLY A 123 -15.12 16.57 20.19
N ARG A 124 -14.42 15.43 20.16
CA ARG A 124 -12.97 15.38 19.88
C ARG A 124 -12.72 14.94 18.44
N LEU A 125 -12.94 15.90 17.55
CA LEU A 125 -12.28 16.04 16.25
C LEU A 125 -11.82 17.50 16.12
N GLY A 126 -10.54 17.73 16.38
CA GLY A 126 -9.79 18.97 16.15
C GLY A 126 -8.33 18.63 16.41
N VAL A 127 -7.40 18.76 15.47
CA VAL A 127 -6.98 20.01 14.83
C VAL A 127 -6.23 19.69 13.52
N GLN A 128 -6.47 20.47 12.46
CA GLN A 128 -5.55 20.61 11.32
C GLN A 128 -4.54 21.73 11.61
N PRO A 129 -3.32 21.66 11.07
CA PRO A 129 -3.05 22.47 9.89
C PRO A 129 -2.52 21.61 8.73
N GLU A 130 -3.03 21.92 7.53
CA GLU A 130 -2.74 21.31 6.22
C GLU A 130 -3.18 19.83 6.05
N GLY A 131 -4.48 19.58 5.90
CA GLY A 131 -4.95 18.37 5.21
C GLY A 131 -6.06 17.55 5.89
N GLY A 132 -7.24 18.17 6.05
CA GLY A 132 -8.57 17.58 5.91
C GLY A 132 -8.92 16.26 6.62
N TYR A 133 -9.80 16.32 7.62
CA TYR A 133 -10.75 15.24 7.91
C TYR A 133 -12.17 15.81 7.99
N THR A 134 -13.06 15.31 7.13
CA THR A 134 -14.51 15.29 7.39
C THR A 134 -15.04 13.93 6.98
N ILE A 135 -15.68 13.20 7.91
CA ILE A 135 -16.48 12.03 7.58
C ILE A 135 -17.90 12.54 7.33
N ARG A 136 -18.32 12.58 6.07
CA ARG A 136 -19.75 12.59 5.74
C ARG A 136 -20.19 11.15 5.54
N SER A 137 -21.15 10.69 6.33
CA SER A 137 -21.89 9.45 6.01
C SER A 137 -22.46 9.57 4.60
N GLY A 138 -22.02 8.71 3.68
CA GLY A 138 -22.66 8.54 2.37
C GLY A 138 -21.78 8.64 1.11
N MET A 139 -20.47 8.42 1.17
CA MET A 139 -19.64 8.44 -0.06
C MET A 139 -19.64 7.07 -0.76
N HIS A 140 -20.09 7.04 -2.02
CA HIS A 140 -20.31 5.85 -2.86
C HIS A 140 -18.98 5.31 -3.46
N PRO A 141 -18.83 3.99 -3.68
CA PRO A 141 -17.56 3.34 -4.03
C PRO A 141 -16.93 3.69 -5.40
N GLU A 142 -17.59 4.46 -6.26
CA GLU A 142 -17.18 4.63 -7.67
C GLU A 142 -16.09 5.70 -7.88
N ALA A 143 -15.66 6.42 -6.83
CA ALA A 143 -14.80 7.59 -6.99
C ALA A 143 -13.29 7.32 -6.91
N TYR A 144 -12.83 6.07 -6.73
CA TYR A 144 -11.42 5.78 -6.43
C TYR A 144 -10.62 5.10 -7.54
N ASP A 145 -11.21 4.74 -8.69
CA ASP A 145 -10.43 4.12 -9.76
C ASP A 145 -10.51 4.88 -11.08
N SER A 146 -9.35 5.35 -11.52
CA SER A 146 -9.03 5.50 -12.93
C SER A 146 -7.52 5.43 -13.09
N ARG A 147 -6.99 4.20 -13.13
CA ARG A 147 -6.00 3.82 -14.15
C ARG A 147 -5.90 2.30 -14.32
N PRO A 148 -6.26 1.76 -15.51
CA PRO A 148 -6.12 0.34 -15.81
C PRO A 148 -4.70 0.03 -16.29
N GLY A 149 -4.20 -1.18 -16.02
CA GLY A 149 -2.91 -1.61 -16.54
C GLY A 149 -2.47 -3.02 -16.19
N ASN A 150 -3.28 -4.04 -16.51
CA ASN A 150 -2.70 -5.29 -17.00
C ASN A 150 -3.73 -6.06 -17.84
N ARG A 151 -3.64 -5.90 -19.16
CA ARG A 151 -4.25 -6.82 -20.12
C ARG A 151 -3.10 -7.63 -20.75
N SER A 152 -3.18 -8.93 -20.57
CA SER A 152 -2.40 -9.95 -21.25
C SER A 152 -2.66 -9.91 -22.75
N GLU A 153 -1.61 -9.87 -23.58
CA GLU A 153 -1.68 -10.32 -24.97
C GLU A 153 -0.48 -11.21 -25.30
N GLU A 154 -0.82 -12.47 -25.60
CA GLU A 154 0.02 -13.48 -26.22
C GLU A 154 0.11 -13.23 -27.75
N GLY A 155 1.29 -13.49 -28.31
CA GLY A 155 1.50 -14.16 -29.61
C GLY A 155 0.98 -13.53 -30.93
N GLY A 156 1.90 -13.26 -31.86
CA GLY A 156 1.58 -13.18 -33.29
C GLY A 156 2.67 -12.53 -34.15
N GLU A 157 3.50 -13.34 -34.80
CA GLU A 157 4.36 -12.95 -35.93
C GLU A 157 3.50 -12.47 -37.12
N HIS A 158 3.93 -11.43 -37.84
CA HIS A 158 3.95 -11.44 -39.30
C HIS A 158 4.73 -10.26 -39.90
N ASP A 159 5.60 -10.63 -40.82
CA ASP A 159 6.47 -9.86 -41.72
C ASP A 159 5.70 -8.88 -42.62
N SER A 160 6.26 -7.68 -42.85
CA SER A 160 6.28 -6.97 -44.15
C SER A 160 7.00 -5.61 -44.05
N ARG A 161 8.19 -5.55 -44.65
CA ARG A 161 8.88 -4.31 -45.07
C ARG A 161 8.05 -3.52 -46.10
N PRO A 162 8.29 -2.21 -46.26
CA PRO A 162 8.93 -1.81 -47.50
C PRO A 162 10.04 -0.76 -47.34
N GLU A 163 11.00 -0.86 -48.27
CA GLU A 163 12.14 0.03 -48.47
C GLU A 163 11.75 1.34 -49.17
N MET A 164 12.43 2.45 -48.85
CA MET A 164 12.75 3.54 -49.80
C MET A 164 14.15 4.12 -49.49
N ARG A 165 15.01 4.03 -50.51
CA ARG A 165 16.34 4.66 -50.75
C ARG A 165 16.28 6.20 -50.65
N SER A 166 17.34 7.02 -50.56
CA SER A 166 18.78 6.94 -50.94
C SER A 166 19.56 8.18 -50.47
N GLY A 167 20.88 8.04 -50.32
CA GLY A 167 21.91 9.08 -50.51
C GLY A 167 22.60 9.51 -49.21
N GLY A 168 23.92 9.48 -49.02
CA GLY A 168 25.08 9.19 -49.85
C GLY A 168 26.31 9.75 -49.10
N TYR A 169 27.42 8.98 -49.06
CA TYR A 169 28.85 9.34 -48.93
C TYR A 169 29.24 10.68 -48.24
N ASN A 170 30.21 10.81 -47.32
CA ASN A 170 31.53 10.20 -47.28
C ASN A 170 32.34 10.67 -46.04
N SER A 171 33.32 9.84 -45.65
CA SER A 171 34.67 10.19 -45.14
C SER A 171 34.91 10.76 -43.73
N ARG A 172 35.53 9.90 -42.89
CA ARG A 172 36.54 10.25 -41.87
C ARG A 172 37.87 10.66 -42.52
N PRO A 173 38.73 11.45 -41.85
CA PRO A 173 39.86 10.93 -41.03
C PRO A 173 39.96 11.70 -39.69
N GLY A 174 40.63 11.29 -38.60
CA GLY A 174 41.84 10.49 -38.38
C GLY A 174 42.83 11.34 -37.53
N MET A 175 43.59 10.70 -36.63
CA MET A 175 44.74 11.17 -35.80
C MET A 175 44.43 11.69 -34.37
N GLN A 176 44.76 10.93 -33.29
CA GLN A 176 46.08 10.72 -32.60
C GLN A 176 46.41 11.92 -31.69
N SER A 177 46.45 11.84 -30.36
CA SER A 177 47.25 11.06 -29.37
C SER A 177 48.15 12.06 -28.61
N ASP A 178 48.20 11.99 -27.28
CA ASP A 178 49.38 12.22 -26.40
C ASP A 178 48.93 12.15 -24.93
N ALA A 179 49.46 11.19 -24.14
CA ALA A 179 50.52 11.35 -23.13
C ALA A 179 50.06 12.22 -21.92
N GLY A 180 50.08 11.80 -20.65
CA GLY A 180 50.91 10.81 -19.96
C GLY A 180 52.16 11.45 -19.36
N TYR A 181 52.08 12.03 -18.15
CA TYR A 181 53.07 11.92 -17.04
C TYR A 181 52.73 12.80 -15.81
N ASN A 182 52.80 12.18 -14.62
CA ASN A 182 53.33 12.51 -13.27
C ASN A 182 53.22 13.94 -12.67
N ASP A 183 53.16 14.15 -11.35
CA ASP A 183 53.59 13.41 -10.13
C ASP A 183 52.48 13.29 -9.07
#